data_AF-A0A5B9ENB2-F1
#
_entry.id   AF-A0A5B9ENB2-F1
#
_cell.length_a   1.000
_cell.length_b   1.000
_cell.length_c   1.000
_cell.angle_alpha   90.00
_cell.angle_beta   90.00
_cell.angle_gamma   90.00
#
_symmetry.space_group_name_H-M   'P 1'
#
loop_
_entity.id
_entity.type
_entity.pdbx_description
1 polymer ?
#
loop_
_entity_poly.entity_id
_entity_poly.type
_entity_poly.pdbx_seq_one_letter_code
_entity_poly.pdbx_strand_id
1 'polypeptide(L)' 'MAHASDIRVAGFDFGRFAALRETLATRFANYRTYRATMNELADLSDRELADLGLARANLRAVAYEAAYGK' A
#
# COMPACT_ATOMS: atom_id res chain seq x y z
N MET A 1 47.05 3.16 -0.50
CA MET A 1 46.19 2.17 0.17
C MET A 1 44.81 2.26 -0.47
N ALA A 2 44.50 1.35 -1.39
CA ALA A 2 43.21 1.32 -2.07
C ALA A 2 42.22 0.52 -1.22
N HIS A 3 41.09 1.11 -0.88
CA HIS A 3 40.02 0.44 -0.16
C HIS A 3 39.47 -0.71 -1.01
N ALA A 4 39.66 -1.94 -0.56
CA ALA A 4 39.04 -3.11 -1.15
C ALA A 4 37.52 -3.04 -0.89
N SER A 5 36.76 -2.65 -1.92
CA SER A 5 35.33 -2.91 -1.98
C SER A 5 35.13 -4.41 -2.18
N ASP A 6 35.12 -5.14 -1.08
CA ASP A 6 34.84 -6.57 -1.01
C ASP A 6 33.34 -6.78 -1.30
N ILE A 7 32.96 -6.84 -2.59
CA ILE A 7 31.62 -7.28 -2.99
C ILE A 7 31.59 -8.79 -2.81
N ARG A 8 31.32 -9.23 -1.58
CA ARG A 8 30.98 -10.62 -1.31
C ARG A 8 29.64 -10.90 -1.95
N VAL A 9 29.65 -11.54 -3.11
CA VAL A 9 28.50 -12.26 -3.64
C VAL A 9 28.31 -13.49 -2.74
N ALA A 10 27.72 -13.26 -1.57
CA ALA A 10 27.27 -14.33 -0.69
C ALA A 10 26.05 -15.00 -1.33
N GLY A 11 26.05 -16.33 -1.34
CA GLY A 11 25.00 -17.16 -1.92
C GLY A 11 23.59 -16.79 -1.45
N PHE A 12 22.60 -17.23 -2.23
CA PHE A 12 21.16 -17.07 -2.03
C PHE A 12 20.75 -16.89 -0.54
N ASP A 13 20.55 -15.63 -0.15
CA ASP A 13 20.29 -15.23 1.24
C ASP A 13 18.78 -15.36 1.54
N PHE A 14 18.36 -16.52 2.04
CA PHE A 14 16.97 -16.81 2.43
C PHE A 14 16.38 -15.76 3.38
N GLY A 15 17.20 -15.09 4.20
CA GLY A 15 16.75 -14.02 5.09
C GLY A 15 16.28 -12.78 4.32
N ARG A 16 16.97 -12.42 3.22
CA ARG A 16 16.52 -11.33 2.35
C ARG A 16 15.24 -11.66 1.61
N PHE A 17 15.05 -12.92 1.20
CA PHE A 17 13.79 -13.37 0.60
C PHE A 17 12.62 -13.27 1.56
N ALA A 18 12.80 -13.60 2.84
CA ALA A 18 11.77 -13.45 3.86
C ALA A 18 11.36 -11.98 4.06
N ALA A 19 12.33 -11.07 4.18
CA ALA A 19 12.07 -9.63 4.33
C ALA A 19 11.37 -9.02 3.09
N LEU A 20 11.75 -9.46 1.89
CA LEU A 20 11.09 -9.07 0.65
C LEU A 20 9.63 -9.57 0.61
N ARG A 21 9.38 -10.81 1.04
CA ARG A 21 8.03 -11.38 1.10
C ARG A 21 7.13 -10.60 2.04
N GLU A 22 7.64 -10.22 3.22
CA GLU A 22 6.90 -9.42 4.20
C GLU A 22 6.55 -8.04 3.65
N THR A 23 7.51 -7.37 3.01
CA THR A 23 7.29 -6.07 2.37
C THR A 23 6.22 -6.14 1.27
N LEU A 24 6.28 -7.18 0.43
CA LEU A 24 5.29 -7.42 -0.61
C LEU A 24 3.91 -7.74 -0.04
N ALA A 25 3.85 -8.57 1.01
CA ALA A 25 2.60 -8.91 1.68
C ALA A 25 1.91 -7.67 2.27
N THR A 26 2.67 -6.80 2.95
CA THR A 26 2.17 -5.53 3.49
C THR A 26 1.68 -4.61 2.38
N ARG A 27 2.45 -4.47 1.29
CA ARG A 27 2.03 -3.63 0.15
C ARG A 27 0.76 -4.16 -0.51
N PHE A 28 0.65 -5.48 -0.66
CA PHE A 28 -0.55 -6.12 -1.21
C PHE A 28 -1.76 -5.93 -0.29
N ALA A 29 -1.58 -6.07 1.02
CA ALA A 29 -2.63 -5.83 1.99
C ALA A 29 -3.16 -4.39 1.90
N ASN A 30 -2.27 -3.39 1.89
CA ASN A 30 -2.66 -1.99 1.76
C ASN A 30 -3.35 -1.71 0.42
N TYR A 31 -2.85 -2.28 -0.68
CA TYR A 31 -3.48 -2.14 -1.99
C TYR A 31 -4.89 -2.77 -2.03
N ARG A 32 -5.07 -3.92 -1.37
CA ARG A 32 -6.37 -4.57 -1.25
C ARG A 32 -7.35 -3.71 -0.45
N THR A 33 -6.92 -3.13 0.67
CA THR A 33 -7.73 -2.18 1.45
C THR A 33 -8.13 -0.98 0.60
N TYR A 34 -7.15 -0.34 -0.06
CA TYR A 34 -7.41 0.78 -0.96
C TYR A 34 -8.49 0.45 -1.99
N ARG A 35 -8.35 -0.69 -2.68
CA ARG A 35 -9.29 -1.11 -3.72
C ARG A 35 -10.67 -1.44 -3.18
N ALA A 36 -10.76 -2.10 -2.03
CA ALA A 36 -12.02 -2.41 -1.37
C ALA A 36 -12.76 -1.12 -1.00
N THR A 37 -12.09 -0.22 -0.27
CA THR A 37 -12.65 1.08 0.12
C THR A 37 -13.06 1.91 -1.10
N MET A 38 -12.25 1.90 -2.17
CA MET A 38 -12.61 2.61 -3.40
C MET A 38 -13.87 2.05 -4.05
N ASN A 39 -14.00 0.72 -4.13
CA ASN A 39 -15.17 0.10 -4.74
C ASN A 39 -16.42 0.37 -3.89
N GLU A 40 -16.33 0.25 -2.56
CA GLU A 40 -17.42 0.55 -1.64
C GLU A 40 -17.88 2.01 -1.75
N LEU A 41 -16.93 2.95 -1.73
CA LEU A 41 -17.22 4.38 -1.89
C LEU A 41 -17.74 4.75 -3.29
N ALA A 42 -17.31 4.02 -4.32
CA ALA A 42 -17.80 4.21 -5.68
C ALA A 42 -19.25 3.70 -5.84
N ASP A 43 -19.64 2.66 -5.11
CA ASP A 43 -20.97 2.07 -5.15
C ASP A 43 -22.02 2.95 -4.45
N LEU A 44 -21.62 3.74 -3.45
CA LEU A 44 -22.50 4.73 -2.81
C LEU A 44 -23.03 5.75 -3.81
N SER A 45 -24.26 6.22 -3.60
CA SER A 45 -24.88 7.30 -4.35
C SER A 45 -24.37 8.68 -3.92
N ASP A 46 -24.59 9.71 -4.74
CA ASP A 46 -24.16 11.07 -4.42
C ASP A 46 -24.86 11.63 -3.17
N ARG A 47 -26.06 11.15 -2.84
CA ARG A 47 -26.75 11.50 -1.59
C ARG A 47 -26.07 10.88 -0.38
N GLU A 48 -25.78 9.59 -0.43
CA GLU A 48 -25.07 8.91 0.67
C GLU A 48 -23.68 9.50 0.90
N LEU A 49 -22.99 9.86 -0.18
CA LEU A 49 -21.73 10.59 -0.07
C LEU A 49 -21.92 11.97 0.56
N ALA A 50 -22.97 12.72 0.17
CA ALA A 50 -23.28 14.02 0.76
C ALA A 50 -23.64 13.92 2.25
N ASP A 51 -24.37 12.87 2.66
CA ASP A 51 -24.71 12.60 4.05
C ASP A 51 -23.45 12.33 4.89
N LEU A 52 -22.43 11.73 4.28
CA LEU A 52 -21.10 11.54 4.87
C LEU A 52 -20.20 12.79 4.78
N GLY A 53 -20.66 13.87 4.13
CA GLY A 53 -19.87 15.07 3.88
C GLY A 53 -18.74 14.86 2.85
N LEU A 54 -18.84 13.84 2.01
CA LEU A 54 -17.84 13.48 1.00
C LEU A 54 -18.31 13.85 -0.41
N ALA A 55 -17.34 14.25 -1.23
CA ALA A 55 -17.52 14.42 -2.68
C ALA A 55 -16.79 13.30 -3.43
N ARG A 56 -17.24 12.98 -4.66
CA ARG A 56 -16.58 12.00 -5.54
C ARG A 56 -15.08 12.26 -5.74
N ALA A 57 -14.69 13.53 -5.79
CA ALA A 57 -13.28 13.94 -5.89
C ALA A 57 -12.45 13.52 -4.66
N ASN A 58 -13.06 13.42 -3.48
CA ASN A 58 -12.39 13.12 -2.22
C ASN A 58 -12.19 11.61 -2.00
N LEU A 59 -12.92 10.75 -2.72
CA LEU A 59 -12.89 9.31 -2.48
C LEU A 59 -11.48 8.71 -2.65
N ARG A 60 -10.69 9.24 -3.59
CA ARG A 60 -9.28 8.82 -3.76
C ARG A 60 -8.44 9.14 -2.53
N ALA A 61 -8.61 10.33 -1.96
CA ALA A 61 -7.87 10.74 -0.77
C ALA A 61 -8.28 9.88 0.44
N VAL A 62 -9.58 9.70 0.66
CA VAL A 62 -10.11 8.89 1.78
C VAL A 62 -9.69 7.43 1.67
N ALA A 63 -9.82 6.81 0.49
CA ALA A 63 -9.38 5.43 0.30
C ALA A 63 -7.86 5.27 0.47
N TYR A 64 -7.09 6.28 0.09
CA TYR A 64 -5.65 6.29 0.29
C TYR A 64 -5.28 6.41 1.78
N GLU A 65 -5.95 7.30 2.50
CA GLU A 65 -5.79 7.45 3.95
C GLU A 65 -6.17 6.17 4.71
N ALA A 66 -7.28 5.52 4.35
CA ALA A 66 -7.67 4.24 4.93
C ALA A 66 -6.64 3.12 4.70
N ALA A 67 -5.93 3.15 3.58
CA ALA A 67 -4.95 2.12 3.21
C ALA A 67 -3.52 2.41 3.70
N TYR A 68 -3.13 3.68 3.81
CA TYR A 68 -1.74 4.11 4.03
C TYR A 68 -1.56 5.14 5.17
N GLY A 69 -2.63 5.72 5.71
CA GLY A 69 -2.61 6.79 6.72
C GLY A 69 -2.37 6.30 8.15
N LYS A 70 -1.53 5.28 8.32
CA LYS A 70 -1.10 4.79 9.64
C LYS A 70 -0.11 5.74 10.32
#